data_AF-X1UQI4-F1
#
_entry.id   AF-X1UQI4-F1
#
_cell.length_a   1.000
_cell.length_b   1.000
_cell.length_c   1.000
_cell.angle_alpha   90.00
_cell.angle_beta   90.00
_cell.angle_gamma   90.00
#
_symmetry.space_group_name_H-M   'P 1'
#
loop_
_entity.id
_entity.type
_entity.pdbx_description
1 polymer ?
#
loop_
_entity_poly.entity_id
_entity_poly.type
_entity_poly.pdbx_seq_one_letter_code
_entity_poly.pdbx_strand_id
1 'polypeptide(L)'
;KRVSLVKKGKIKNFYYDLQTAGIVGVESTGNGLRAGSQSEPVPGISNLVMEKGKVSFSEMIKDIKEGIIVDQVLGLGQGNIISGAFSNNVQLGYKIEKGKIVGRVKNVMIAGNAIEELKNIAALGDKSKWISGKYKFPHIYLKSLSVSAKK
;
A
#
# COMPACT_ATOMS: atom_id res chain seq x y z
N LYS A 1 19.83 -7.68 2.89
CA LYS A 1 19.65 -7.30 4.32
C LYS A 1 18.18 -6.97 4.56
N ARG A 2 17.60 -7.26 5.73
CA ARG A 2 16.26 -6.77 6.10
C ARG A 2 16.39 -5.41 6.79
N VAL A 3 15.73 -4.40 6.26
CA VAL A 3 15.76 -3.03 6.79
C VAL A 3 14.36 -2.66 7.28
N SER A 4 14.24 -2.23 8.54
CA SER A 4 12.96 -1.75 9.07
C SER A 4 12.79 -0.28 8.68
N LEU A 5 11.89 0.00 7.73
CA LEU A 5 11.59 1.35 7.27
C LEU A 5 10.65 2.09 8.23
N VAL A 6 9.61 1.39 8.68
CA VAL A 6 8.60 1.92 9.61
C VAL A 6 8.40 0.92 10.75
N LYS A 7 8.35 1.41 11.99
CA LYS A 7 8.07 0.61 13.19
C LYS A 7 7.03 1.33 14.04
N LYS A 8 5.87 0.70 14.24
CA LYS A 8 4.74 1.25 15.02
C LYS A 8 4.38 2.69 14.59
N GLY A 9 4.22 2.90 13.28
CA GLY A 9 3.85 4.20 12.70
C GLY A 9 4.97 5.24 12.65
N LYS A 10 6.18 4.94 13.13
CA LYS A 10 7.33 5.87 13.09
C LYS A 10 8.34 5.42 12.04
N ILE A 11 8.80 6.36 11.22
CA ILE A 11 9.93 6.14 10.31
C ILE A 11 11.16 5.77 11.16
N LYS A 12 11.89 4.75 10.73
CA LYS A 12 13.09 4.25 11.43
C LYS A 12 14.35 4.35 10.61
N ASN A 13 14.28 3.97 9.34
CA ASN A 13 15.42 4.01 8.43
C ASN A 13 14.92 4.35 7.03
N PHE A 14 15.84 4.80 6.20
CA PHE A 14 15.68 4.81 4.75
C PHE A 14 16.51 3.67 4.15
N TYR A 15 16.41 3.49 2.83
CA TYR A 15 17.23 2.53 2.10
C TYR A 15 18.13 3.29 1.13
N TYR A 16 19.35 2.77 0.97
CA TYR A 16 20.41 3.43 0.23
C TYR A 16 21.14 2.42 -0.66
N ASP A 17 21.55 2.89 -1.85
CA ASP A 17 22.61 2.26 -2.62
C ASP A 17 23.99 2.70 -2.08
N LEU A 18 25.07 2.55 -2.84
CA LEU A 18 26.40 2.98 -2.40
C LEU A 18 26.56 4.51 -2.50
N GLN A 19 26.08 5.11 -3.58
CA GLN A 19 26.26 6.53 -3.85
C GLN A 19 25.49 7.40 -2.86
N THR A 20 24.20 7.14 -2.67
CA THR A 20 23.34 7.89 -1.76
C THR A 20 23.73 7.70 -0.29
N ALA A 21 24.23 6.51 0.06
CA ALA A 21 24.79 6.27 1.39
C ALA A 21 26.02 7.15 1.66
N GLY A 22 26.94 7.24 0.68
CA GLY A 22 28.10 8.12 0.75
C GLY A 22 27.74 9.60 0.88
N ILE A 23 26.73 10.07 0.12
CA ILE A 23 26.25 11.47 0.17
C ILE A 23 25.75 11.86 1.57
N VAL A 24 25.02 10.97 2.24
CA VAL A 24 24.43 11.26 3.56
C VAL A 24 25.28 10.75 4.74
N GLY A 25 26.47 10.20 4.46
CA GLY A 25 27.42 9.75 5.49
C GLY A 25 26.98 8.51 6.28
N VAL A 26 26.25 7.58 5.65
CA VAL A 26 25.80 6.32 6.27
C VAL A 26 26.32 5.10 5.51
N GLU A 27 26.14 3.91 6.09
CA GLU A 27 26.42 2.67 5.37
C GLU A 27 25.31 2.32 4.36
N SER A 28 25.70 1.74 3.22
CA SER A 28 24.73 1.23 2.26
C SER A 28 23.87 0.12 2.87
N THR A 29 22.58 0.12 2.54
CA THR A 29 21.67 -0.93 2.98
C THR A 29 21.61 -2.11 2.01
N GLY A 30 22.38 -2.06 0.91
CA GLY A 30 22.38 -3.07 -0.14
C GLY A 30 21.13 -2.97 -1.02
N ASN A 31 20.61 -1.75 -1.20
CA ASN A 31 19.39 -1.47 -1.96
C ASN A 31 19.66 -0.83 -3.32
N GLY A 32 20.86 -0.98 -3.89
CA GLY A 32 21.12 -0.57 -5.28
C GLY A 32 20.49 -1.55 -6.27
N LEU A 33 19.51 -1.09 -7.04
CA LEU A 33 18.85 -1.86 -8.09
C LEU A 33 19.03 -1.20 -9.45
N ARG A 34 19.18 -2.02 -10.48
CA ARG A 34 19.24 -1.59 -11.88
C ARG A 34 17.95 -2.00 -12.59
N ALA A 35 17.40 -1.10 -13.41
CA ALA A 35 16.26 -1.44 -14.27
C ALA A 35 16.69 -2.31 -15.47
N GLY A 36 17.93 -2.16 -15.94
CA GLY A 36 18.50 -2.95 -17.02
C GLY A 36 20.03 -2.85 -17.09
N SER A 37 20.62 -3.52 -18.08
CA SER A 37 22.08 -3.59 -18.28
C SER A 37 22.73 -2.24 -18.60
N GLN A 38 21.95 -1.26 -19.08
CA GLN A 38 22.42 0.09 -19.42
C GLN A 38 22.02 1.14 -18.38
N SER A 39 21.30 0.76 -17.33
CA SER A 39 20.90 1.68 -16.26
C SER A 39 21.94 1.68 -15.15
N GLU A 40 22.21 2.88 -14.62
CA GLU A 40 22.93 3.02 -13.36
C GLU A 40 22.11 2.42 -12.21
N PRO A 41 22.79 1.85 -11.19
CA PRO A 41 22.11 1.46 -9.96
C PRO A 41 21.51 2.68 -9.26
N VAL A 42 20.30 2.54 -8.76
CA VAL A 42 19.63 3.55 -7.92
C VAL A 42 19.03 2.88 -6.69
N PRO A 43 18.74 3.63 -5.60
CA PRO A 43 18.09 3.05 -4.43
C PRO A 43 16.72 2.47 -4.80
N GLY A 44 16.48 1.21 -4.45
CA GLY A 44 15.25 0.50 -4.77
C GLY A 44 14.93 -0.61 -3.77
N ILE A 45 13.66 -1.02 -3.78
CA ILE A 45 13.13 -2.04 -2.87
C ILE A 45 13.00 -3.36 -3.62
N SER A 46 13.64 -4.42 -3.10
CA SER A 46 13.50 -5.78 -3.62
C SER A 46 12.17 -6.41 -3.21
N ASN A 47 11.92 -6.46 -1.90
CA ASN A 47 10.67 -6.92 -1.31
C ASN A 47 10.21 -5.95 -0.22
N LEU A 48 8.93 -5.56 -0.27
CA LEU A 48 8.31 -4.74 0.77
C LEU A 48 7.32 -5.59 1.56
N VAL A 49 7.51 -5.64 2.87
CA VAL A 49 6.74 -6.51 3.76
C VAL A 49 6.12 -5.69 4.86
N MET A 50 4.80 -5.78 5.01
CA MET A 50 4.05 -5.22 6.13
C MET A 50 3.68 -6.35 7.10
N GLU A 51 3.85 -6.09 8.40
CA GLU A 51 3.47 -7.05 9.44
C GLU A 51 1.96 -7.26 9.46
N LYS A 52 1.53 -8.50 9.73
CA LYS A 52 0.12 -8.82 9.94
C LYS A 52 -0.40 -8.19 11.23
N GLY A 53 -1.68 -7.86 11.23
CA GLY A 53 -2.41 -7.53 12.44
C GLY A 53 -3.03 -8.77 13.07
N LYS A 54 -4.20 -8.57 13.68
CA LYS A 54 -4.93 -9.58 14.44
C LYS A 54 -6.37 -9.78 13.98
N VAL A 55 -6.88 -8.93 13.09
CA VAL A 55 -8.29 -8.91 12.71
C VAL A 55 -8.47 -9.77 11.47
N SER A 56 -9.37 -10.75 11.51
CA SER A 56 -9.69 -11.53 10.32
C SER A 56 -10.44 -10.70 9.29
N PHE A 57 -10.35 -11.07 8.02
CA PHE A 57 -11.07 -10.37 6.95
C PHE A 57 -12.59 -10.34 7.19
N SER A 58 -13.18 -11.43 7.69
CA SER A 58 -14.59 -11.49 8.06
C SER A 58 -14.95 -10.50 9.16
N GLU A 59 -14.08 -10.34 10.16
CA GLU A 59 -14.30 -9.37 11.24
C GLU A 59 -14.15 -7.93 10.76
N MET A 60 -13.28 -7.67 9.78
CA MET A 60 -13.14 -6.33 9.21
C MET A 60 -14.42 -5.86 8.52
N ILE A 61 -15.09 -6.76 7.79
CA ILE A 61 -16.25 -6.36 6.99
C ILE A 61 -17.56 -6.34 7.79
N LYS A 62 -17.68 -7.10 8.88
CA LYS A 62 -18.97 -7.40 9.54
C LYS A 62 -19.79 -6.17 9.92
N ASP A 63 -19.14 -5.09 10.36
CA ASP A 63 -19.80 -3.87 10.88
C ASP A 63 -19.88 -2.75 9.83
N ILE A 64 -19.43 -3.01 8.61
CA ILE A 64 -19.46 -2.03 7.51
C ILE A 64 -20.90 -1.92 6.99
N LYS A 65 -21.56 -0.80 7.27
CA LYS A 65 -22.91 -0.49 6.76
C LYS A 65 -22.91 -0.37 5.23
N GLU A 66 -21.99 0.40 4.69
CA GLU A 66 -21.73 0.54 3.26
C GLU A 66 -20.23 0.78 3.07
N GLY A 67 -19.63 0.14 2.08
CA GLY A 67 -18.21 0.28 1.80
C GLY A 67 -17.78 -0.43 0.53
N ILE A 68 -16.46 -0.44 0.29
CA ILE A 68 -15.85 -1.06 -0.87
C ILE A 68 -14.61 -1.86 -0.46
N ILE A 69 -14.46 -3.04 -1.04
CA ILE A 69 -13.21 -3.80 -1.06
C ILE A 69 -12.50 -3.42 -2.35
N VAL A 70 -11.27 -2.93 -2.25
CA VAL A 70 -10.42 -2.64 -3.39
C VAL A 70 -9.37 -3.74 -3.48
N ASP A 71 -9.47 -4.59 -4.50
CA ASP A 71 -8.50 -5.67 -4.75
C ASP A 71 -7.41 -5.18 -5.72
N GLN A 72 -7.79 -4.50 -6.79
CA GLN A 72 -6.88 -4.00 -7.82
C GLN A 72 -7.28 -2.61 -8.29
N VAL A 73 -6.28 -1.80 -8.66
CA VAL A 73 -6.45 -0.46 -9.21
C VAL A 73 -5.67 -0.31 -10.51
N LEU A 74 -6.18 0.52 -11.41
CA LEU A 74 -5.48 0.98 -12.61
C LEU A 74 -4.65 2.23 -12.28
N GLY A 75 -3.50 2.36 -12.94
CA GLY A 75 -2.64 3.54 -12.81
C GLY A 75 -1.81 3.57 -11.53
N LEU A 76 -1.42 2.41 -11.00
CA LEU A 76 -0.43 2.35 -9.91
C LEU A 76 0.83 3.16 -10.29
N GLY A 77 1.26 4.03 -9.38
CA GLY A 77 2.43 4.90 -9.59
C GLY A 77 2.12 6.26 -10.24
N GLN A 78 0.87 6.57 -10.59
CA GLN A 78 0.49 7.86 -11.19
C GLN A 78 0.13 8.96 -10.16
N GLY A 79 0.20 8.67 -8.87
CA GLY A 79 -0.03 9.66 -7.81
C GLY A 79 1.15 10.62 -7.62
N ASN A 80 0.91 11.73 -6.91
CA ASN A 80 1.98 12.64 -6.50
C ASN A 80 2.66 12.08 -5.24
N ILE A 81 3.86 11.54 -5.40
CA ILE A 81 4.62 10.91 -4.30
C ILE A 81 5.04 11.93 -3.24
N ILE A 82 5.33 13.18 -3.62
CA ILE A 82 5.81 14.22 -2.71
C ILE A 82 4.69 14.64 -1.75
N SER A 83 3.51 14.93 -2.27
CA SER A 83 2.36 15.30 -1.44
C SER A 83 1.66 14.10 -0.83
N GLY A 84 1.80 12.91 -1.42
CA GLY A 84 1.07 11.70 -1.08
C GLY A 84 -0.32 11.59 -1.73
N ALA A 85 -0.72 12.56 -2.55
CA ALA A 85 -2.02 12.56 -3.20
C ALA A 85 -2.14 11.47 -4.27
N PHE A 86 -3.26 10.74 -4.28
CA PHE A 86 -3.56 9.73 -5.29
C PHE A 86 -5.02 9.81 -5.76
N SER A 87 -5.25 9.37 -6.99
CA SER A 87 -6.58 9.19 -7.57
C SER A 87 -6.50 8.08 -8.61
N ASN A 88 -7.22 6.98 -8.40
CA ASN A 88 -7.08 5.77 -9.19
C ASN A 88 -8.43 5.12 -9.49
N ASN A 89 -8.58 4.63 -10.72
CA ASN A 89 -9.73 3.80 -11.09
C ASN A 89 -9.59 2.41 -10.45
N VAL A 90 -10.68 1.90 -9.87
CA VAL A 90 -10.73 0.54 -9.33
C VAL A 90 -10.91 -0.45 -10.49
N GLN A 91 -9.93 -1.33 -10.67
CA GLN A 91 -9.97 -2.40 -11.68
C GLN A 91 -10.84 -3.56 -11.23
N LEU A 92 -10.63 -3.98 -9.97
CA LEU A 92 -11.40 -5.01 -9.31
C LEU A 92 -11.73 -4.55 -7.89
N GLY A 93 -13.01 -4.44 -7.62
CA GLY A 93 -13.51 -4.13 -6.30
C GLY A 93 -14.92 -4.66 -6.10
N TYR A 94 -15.35 -4.71 -4.85
CA TYR A 94 -16.62 -5.28 -4.44
C TYR A 94 -17.34 -4.38 -3.47
N LYS A 95 -18.65 -4.25 -3.61
CA LYS A 95 -19.48 -3.48 -2.68
C LYS A 95 -19.73 -4.30 -1.42
N ILE A 96 -19.62 -3.65 -0.27
CA ILE A 96 -20.08 -4.15 1.01
C ILE A 96 -21.38 -3.42 1.36
N GLU A 97 -22.42 -4.18 1.71
CA GLU A 97 -23.64 -3.66 2.32
C GLU A 97 -23.99 -4.49 3.55
N LYS A 98 -24.20 -3.83 4.69
CA LYS A 98 -24.57 -4.46 5.97
C LYS A 98 -23.70 -5.67 6.30
N GLY A 99 -22.39 -5.50 6.14
CA GLY A 99 -21.38 -6.52 6.40
C GLY A 99 -21.26 -7.66 5.39
N LYS A 100 -21.98 -7.58 4.26
CA LYS A 100 -21.97 -8.61 3.21
C LYS A 100 -21.40 -8.08 1.91
N ILE A 101 -20.62 -8.91 1.22
CA ILE A 101 -20.15 -8.62 -0.13
C ILE A 101 -21.32 -8.87 -1.08
N VAL A 102 -21.86 -7.80 -1.67
CA VAL A 102 -23.10 -7.90 -2.50
C VAL A 102 -22.83 -8.00 -3.99
N GLY A 103 -21.60 -7.73 -4.43
CA GLY A 103 -21.23 -7.90 -5.84
C GLY A 103 -20.04 -7.05 -6.24
N ARG A 104 -19.60 -7.24 -7.48
CA ARG A 104 -18.52 -6.45 -8.09
C ARG A 104 -19.01 -5.05 -8.43
N VAL A 105 -18.16 -4.05 -8.21
CA VAL A 105 -18.40 -2.67 -8.68
C VAL A 105 -17.62 -2.38 -9.96
N LYS A 106 -18.15 -1.48 -10.79
CA LYS A 106 -17.54 -1.00 -12.03
C LYS A 106 -17.60 0.53 -12.07
N ASN A 107 -16.72 1.16 -12.84
CA ASN A 107 -16.67 2.61 -13.02
C ASN A 107 -16.56 3.37 -11.68
N VAL A 108 -15.76 2.82 -10.76
CA VAL A 108 -15.47 3.40 -9.45
C VAL A 108 -14.04 3.92 -9.43
N MET A 109 -13.86 5.09 -8.83
CA MET A 109 -12.58 5.72 -8.57
C MET A 109 -12.41 5.93 -7.07
N ILE A 110 -11.20 5.77 -6.58
CA ILE A 110 -10.80 6.13 -5.22
C ILE A 110 -9.80 7.27 -5.26
N ALA A 111 -9.87 8.17 -4.29
CA ALA A 111 -8.92 9.26 -4.14
C ALA A 111 -8.63 9.55 -2.66
N GLY A 112 -7.46 10.10 -2.39
CA GLY A 112 -7.04 10.43 -1.03
C GLY A 112 -5.59 10.85 -0.93
N ASN A 113 -5.06 10.81 0.29
CA ASN A 113 -3.66 11.09 0.59
C ASN A 113 -3.04 9.90 1.34
N ALA A 114 -2.07 9.22 0.72
CA ALA A 114 -1.49 8.01 1.27
C ALA A 114 -0.86 8.20 2.65
N ILE A 115 -0.27 9.37 2.94
CA ILE A 115 0.33 9.66 4.24
C ILE A 115 -0.74 9.75 5.32
N GLU A 116 -1.85 10.45 5.04
CA GLU A 116 -2.97 10.57 5.96
C GLU A 116 -3.71 9.24 6.17
N GLU A 117 -3.91 8.47 5.10
CA GLU A 117 -4.54 7.14 5.22
C GLU A 117 -3.69 6.17 6.05
N LEU A 118 -2.36 6.18 5.87
CA LEU A 118 -1.45 5.33 6.66
C LEU A 118 -1.43 5.71 8.14
N LYS A 119 -1.67 6.98 8.50
CA LYS A 119 -1.82 7.41 9.89
C LYS A 119 -3.13 6.95 10.52
N ASN A 120 -4.17 6.73 9.70
CA ASN A 120 -5.54 6.45 10.13
C ASN A 120 -6.00 5.00 9.84
N ILE A 121 -5.05 4.07 9.71
CA ILE A 121 -5.36 2.64 9.57
C ILE A 121 -6.19 2.16 10.78
N ALA A 122 -7.38 1.63 10.50
CA ALA A 122 -8.28 1.12 11.52
C ALA A 122 -7.84 -0.25 12.05
N ALA A 123 -7.44 -1.13 11.14
CA ALA A 123 -7.01 -2.48 11.45
C ALA A 123 -6.15 -3.08 10.34
N LEU A 124 -5.33 -4.07 10.72
CA LEU A 124 -4.56 -4.90 9.81
C LEU A 124 -5.00 -6.35 9.89
N GLY A 125 -4.99 -7.01 8.74
CA GLY A 125 -5.40 -8.40 8.56
C GLY A 125 -4.48 -9.37 9.29
N ASP A 126 -5.05 -10.45 9.83
CA ASP A 126 -4.32 -11.56 10.45
C ASP A 126 -3.55 -12.45 9.45
N LYS A 127 -3.86 -12.33 8.16
CA LYS A 127 -3.21 -13.03 7.05
C LYS A 127 -2.61 -12.04 6.07
N SER A 128 -1.43 -12.37 5.54
CA SER A 128 -0.77 -11.62 4.47
C SER A 128 -0.71 -12.43 3.18
N LYS A 129 -0.75 -11.74 2.04
CA LYS A 129 -0.60 -12.34 0.71
C LYS A 129 0.63 -11.76 0.01
N TRP A 130 1.27 -12.57 -0.82
CA TRP A 130 2.25 -12.09 -1.78
C TRP A 130 1.53 -11.54 -3.01
N ILE A 131 1.91 -10.35 -3.42
CA ILE A 131 1.37 -9.64 -4.58
C ILE A 131 2.54 -9.40 -5.53
N SER A 132 2.40 -9.93 -6.75
CA SER A 132 3.41 -9.85 -7.82
C SER A 132 4.83 -10.28 -7.40
N GLY A 133 4.94 -11.21 -6.44
CA GLY A 133 6.21 -11.70 -5.90
C GLY A 133 7.07 -10.68 -5.14
N LYS A 134 6.63 -9.42 -5.02
CA LYS A 134 7.42 -8.33 -4.44
C LYS A 134 6.85 -7.78 -3.13
N TYR A 135 5.53 -7.72 -3.02
CA TYR A 135 4.84 -7.09 -1.90
C TYR A 135 4.20 -8.17 -1.03
N LYS A 136 4.48 -8.20 0.27
CA LYS A 136 3.78 -9.07 1.23
C LYS A 136 2.98 -8.24 2.21
N PHE A 137 1.67 -8.16 2.00
CA PHE A 137 0.79 -7.26 2.76
C PHE A 137 -0.42 -8.01 3.31
N PRO A 138 -0.88 -7.66 4.53
CA PRO A 138 -2.21 -8.04 4.98
C PRO A 138 -3.29 -7.16 4.30
N HIS A 139 -4.56 -7.51 4.50
CA HIS A 139 -5.62 -6.55 4.25
C HIS A 139 -5.45 -5.33 5.17
N ILE A 140 -5.66 -4.13 4.62
CA ILE A 140 -5.60 -2.87 5.34
C ILE A 140 -7.01 -2.32 5.40
N TYR A 141 -7.53 -2.07 6.59
CA TYR A 141 -8.84 -1.46 6.77
C TYR A 141 -8.68 0.05 7.02
N LEU A 142 -9.24 0.85 6.12
CA LEU A 142 -9.37 2.31 6.25
C LEU A 142 -10.82 2.64 6.61
N LYS A 143 -11.04 3.50 7.62
CA LYS A 143 -12.39 3.85 8.09
C LYS A 143 -13.20 4.62 7.05
N SER A 144 -12.52 5.42 6.25
CA SER A 144 -13.10 6.29 5.24
C SER A 144 -12.10 6.47 4.11
N LEU A 145 -12.59 6.54 2.89
CA LEU A 145 -11.82 6.89 1.71
C LEU A 145 -12.77 7.60 0.75
N SER A 146 -12.28 8.57 -0.04
CA SER A 146 -13.11 9.19 -1.06
C SER A 146 -13.38 8.20 -2.18
N VAL A 147 -14.65 7.91 -2.44
CA VAL A 147 -15.11 6.99 -3.48
C VAL A 147 -16.09 7.70 -4.40
N SER A 148 -15.76 7.74 -5.69
CA SER A 148 -16.61 8.30 -6.73
C SER A 148 -17.07 7.18 -7.66
N ALA A 149 -18.37 7.07 -7.89
CA ALA A 149 -18.95 6.09 -8.80
C ALA A 149 -19.82 6.79 -9.84
N LYS A 150 -19.67 6.40 -11.12
CA LYS A 150 -20.61 6.85 -12.16
C LYS A 150 -21.91 6.05 -12.00
N LYS A 151 -23.04 6.76 -11.95
CA LYS A 151 -24.39 6.15 -11.99
C LYS A 151 -24.59 5.35 -13.28
#